data_AF-A0A965Y591-F1
#
_entry.id   AF-A0A965Y591-F1
#
_cell.length_a   1.000
_cell.length_b   1.000
_cell.length_c   1.000
_cell.angle_alpha   90.00
_cell.angle_beta   90.00
_cell.angle_gamma   90.00
#
_symmetry.space_group_name_H-M   'P 1'
#
loop_
_entity.id
_entity.type
_entity.pdbx_description
1 polymer ?
#
loop_
_entity_poly.entity_id
_entity_poly.type
_entity_poly.pdbx_seq_one_letter_code
_entity_poly.pdbx_strand_id
1 'polypeptide(L)'
;RIDRYGRLLAYVWVSRPGGDLLINEELVRRGLALPLAIPPNRKYADRIFSAMSEARNENEGLWSRAERRIFTAAQVWNEAAVLAGCFITVRMTVEKREERGRRLLLREGKLSLAAYRSPETEDLWSLKEGDRVLAAGKLILTRTGCELPIVSSLQVSGDSG
;
A
#
# COMPACT_ATOMS: atom_id res chain seq x y z
N ARG A 1 7.49 16.70 -14.69
CA ARG A 1 8.49 17.14 -13.66
C ARG A 1 9.56 16.07 -13.54
N ILE A 2 10.84 16.40 -13.49
CA ILE A 2 11.92 15.42 -13.28
C ILE A 2 12.17 15.27 -11.78
N ASP A 3 12.27 14.04 -11.28
CA ASP A 3 12.63 13.78 -9.88
C ASP A 3 14.15 13.78 -9.65
N ARG A 4 14.58 13.62 -8.39
CA ARG A 4 16.00 13.60 -7.99
C ARG A 4 16.82 12.45 -8.60
N TYR A 5 16.17 11.51 -9.28
CA TYR A 5 16.79 10.38 -9.96
C TYR A 5 16.72 10.51 -11.48
N GLY A 6 16.34 11.69 -12.01
CA GLY A 6 16.25 11.92 -13.45
C GLY A 6 14.99 11.35 -14.12
N ARG A 7 14.01 10.85 -13.35
CA ARG A 7 12.79 10.27 -13.92
C ARG A 7 11.74 11.34 -14.18
N LEU A 8 11.16 11.34 -15.37
CA LEU A 8 10.01 12.18 -15.68
C LEU A 8 8.74 11.63 -15.00
N LEU A 9 8.18 12.42 -14.09
CA LEU A 9 6.86 12.20 -13.50
C LEU A 9 5.80 12.95 -14.30
N ALA A 10 4.83 12.22 -14.83
CA ALA A 10 3.74 12.74 -15.65
C ALA A 10 2.42 12.01 -15.36
N TYR A 11 1.31 12.70 -15.61
CA TYR A 11 -0.01 12.10 -15.73
C TYR A 11 -0.29 11.85 -17.20
N VAL A 12 -0.64 10.62 -17.54
CA VAL A 12 -0.86 10.22 -18.94
C VAL A 12 -2.34 10.29 -19.26
N TRP A 13 -2.67 11.08 -20.28
CA TRP A 13 -4.02 11.24 -20.79
C TRP A 13 -4.14 10.63 -22.18
N VAL A 14 -5.24 9.93 -22.43
CA VAL A 14 -5.57 9.38 -23.74
C VAL A 14 -6.94 9.92 -24.14
N SER A 15 -6.98 10.64 -25.26
CA SER A 15 -8.24 11.11 -25.84
C SER A 15 -8.97 9.95 -26.50
N ARG A 16 -10.26 9.80 -26.20
CA ARG A 16 -11.13 8.77 -26.75
C ARG A 16 -12.47 9.38 -27.17
N PRO A 17 -13.22 8.75 -28.11
CA PRO A 17 -14.63 9.07 -28.30
C PRO A 17 -15.36 8.93 -26.96
N GLY A 18 -16.02 10.01 -26.51
CA GLY A 18 -16.67 10.07 -25.19
C GLY A 18 -15.85 10.71 -24.07
N GLY A 19 -14.63 11.18 -24.34
CA GLY A 19 -13.84 12.02 -23.43
C GLY A 19 -12.43 11.51 -23.14
N ASP A 20 -11.64 12.34 -22.49
CA ASP A 20 -10.26 12.02 -22.12
C ASP A 20 -10.20 11.06 -20.93
N LEU A 21 -9.32 10.05 -21.01
CA LEU A 21 -9.05 9.09 -19.95
C LEU A 21 -7.71 9.39 -19.27
N LEU A 22 -7.73 9.52 -17.94
CA LEU A 22 -6.52 9.55 -17.13
C LEU A 22 -6.05 8.11 -16.85
N ILE A 23 -4.95 7.69 -17.48
CA ILE A 23 -4.45 6.32 -17.38
C ILE A 23 -4.03 5.96 -15.95
N ASN A 24 -3.44 6.89 -15.20
CA ASN A 24 -3.04 6.65 -13.81
C ASN A 24 -4.22 6.23 -12.92
N GLU A 25 -5.37 6.87 -13.11
CA GLU A 25 -6.60 6.56 -12.40
C GLU A 25 -7.17 5.21 -12.85
N GLU A 26 -7.22 4.97 -14.16
CA GLU A 26 -7.78 3.73 -14.70
C GLU A 26 -6.99 2.48 -14.27
N LEU A 27 -5.66 2.57 -14.21
CA LEU A 27 -4.82 1.50 -13.68
C LEU A 27 -5.15 1.18 -12.22
N VAL A 28 -5.42 2.20 -11.41
CA VAL A 28 -5.77 2.02 -10.00
C VAL A 28 -7.20 1.49 -9.86
N ARG A 29 -8.15 2.00 -10.66
CA ARG A 29 -9.55 1.53 -10.68
C ARG A 29 -9.66 0.04 -11.00
N ARG A 30 -8.86 -0.45 -11.95
CA ARG A 30 -8.80 -1.88 -12.29
C ARG A 30 -7.99 -2.72 -11.30
N GLY A 31 -7.57 -2.13 -10.18
CA GLY A 31 -6.74 -2.78 -9.17
C GLY A 31 -5.36 -3.21 -9.69
N LEU A 32 -4.81 -2.57 -10.73
CA LEU A 32 -3.52 -2.95 -11.32
C LEU A 32 -2.34 -2.19 -10.71
N ALA A 33 -2.60 -1.11 -9.98
CA ALA A 33 -1.59 -0.27 -9.35
C ALA A 33 -2.07 0.26 -8.00
N LEU A 34 -1.11 0.57 -7.12
CA LEU A 34 -1.35 1.40 -5.94
C LEU A 34 -0.93 2.85 -6.21
N PRO A 35 -1.70 3.85 -5.75
CA PRO A 35 -1.33 5.25 -5.87
C PRO A 35 -0.10 5.60 -5.03
N LEU A 36 0.73 6.51 -5.53
CA LEU A 36 1.82 7.14 -4.76
C LEU A 36 1.80 8.64 -5.00
N ALA A 37 1.25 9.39 -4.03
CA ALA A 37 1.16 10.84 -4.10
C ALA A 37 2.38 11.49 -3.41
N ILE A 38 3.31 12.05 -4.21
CA ILE A 38 4.52 12.70 -3.72
C ILE A 38 4.37 14.23 -3.81
N PRO A 39 4.38 14.96 -2.67
CA PRO A 39 4.29 16.42 -2.69
C PRO A 39 5.41 17.09 -3.52
N PRO A 40 5.14 18.27 -4.11
CA PRO A 40 3.83 18.93 -4.25
C PRO A 40 2.91 18.38 -5.35
N ASN A 41 3.29 17.35 -6.12
CA ASN A 41 2.49 16.91 -7.27
C ASN A 41 1.31 16.01 -6.86
N ARG A 42 0.21 16.64 -6.43
CA ARG A 42 -1.02 15.98 -5.94
C ARG A 42 -2.27 16.33 -6.77
N LYS A 43 -2.11 16.86 -7.99
CA LYS A 43 -3.21 17.42 -8.81
C LYS A 43 -4.42 16.48 -8.96
N TYR A 44 -4.19 15.18 -9.07
CA TYR A 44 -5.24 14.16 -9.22
C TYR A 44 -5.24 13.14 -8.08
N ALA A 45 -4.62 13.44 -6.93
CA ALA A 45 -4.49 12.49 -5.83
C ALA A 45 -5.87 11.96 -5.39
N ASP A 46 -6.78 12.86 -5.04
CA ASP A 46 -8.12 12.50 -4.54
C ASP A 46 -8.88 11.62 -5.55
N ARG A 47 -8.82 11.96 -6.84
CA ARG A 47 -9.43 11.18 -7.93
C ARG A 47 -8.85 9.76 -8.02
N ILE A 48 -7.53 9.61 -7.90
CA ILE A 48 -6.86 8.31 -7.98
C ILE A 48 -7.07 7.50 -6.70
N PHE A 49 -7.09 8.12 -5.51
CA PHE A 49 -7.41 7.42 -4.26
C PHE A 49 -8.88 6.99 -4.18
N SER A 50 -9.81 7.76 -4.76
CA SER A 50 -11.19 7.30 -4.96
C SER A 50 -11.24 6.03 -5.79
N ALA A 51 -10.51 5.99 -6.92
CA ALA A 51 -10.38 4.79 -7.74
C ALA A 51 -9.76 3.60 -6.99
N MET A 52 -8.85 3.83 -6.03
CA MET A 52 -8.30 2.77 -5.16
C MET A 52 -9.39 2.21 -4.23
N SER A 53 -10.24 3.08 -3.69
CA SER A 53 -11.39 2.70 -2.87
C SER A 53 -12.40 1.87 -3.68
N GLU A 54 -12.74 2.32 -4.89
CA GLU A 54 -13.57 1.57 -5.85
C GLU A 54 -13.00 0.17 -6.10
N ALA A 55 -11.73 0.08 -6.50
CA ALA A 55 -11.06 -1.20 -6.78
C ALA A 55 -11.05 -2.14 -5.56
N ARG A 56 -10.87 -1.60 -4.35
CA ARG A 56 -10.92 -2.39 -3.12
C ARG A 56 -12.32 -2.93 -2.87
N ASN A 57 -13.35 -2.08 -2.98
CA ASN A 57 -14.74 -2.45 -2.71
C ASN A 57 -15.30 -3.44 -3.73
N GLU A 58 -14.87 -3.33 -4.99
CA GLU A 58 -15.24 -4.24 -6.09
C GLU A 58 -14.32 -5.47 -6.16
N ASN A 59 -13.32 -5.56 -5.27
CA ASN A 59 -12.34 -6.64 -5.21
C ASN A 59 -11.54 -6.85 -6.51
N GLU A 60 -11.18 -5.77 -7.18
CA GLU A 60 -10.53 -5.79 -8.49
C GLU A 60 -9.02 -6.07 -8.41
N GLY A 61 -8.47 -6.75 -9.43
CA GLY A 61 -7.03 -6.89 -9.65
C GLY A 61 -6.22 -7.41 -8.45
N LEU A 62 -5.40 -6.54 -7.85
CA LEU A 62 -4.56 -6.83 -6.68
C LEU A 62 -5.40 -7.23 -5.46
N TRP A 63 -6.60 -6.66 -5.29
CA TRP A 63 -7.45 -6.88 -4.12
C TRP A 63 -8.01 -8.31 -4.10
N SER A 64 -8.54 -8.83 -5.22
CA SER A 64 -9.00 -10.23 -5.30
C SER A 64 -7.90 -11.26 -5.10
N ARG A 65 -6.65 -10.90 -5.40
CA ARG A 65 -5.50 -11.77 -5.13
C ARG A 65 -5.17 -11.80 -3.64
N ALA A 66 -5.28 -10.67 -2.96
CA ALA A 66 -5.01 -10.54 -1.53
C ALA A 66 -6.01 -11.31 -0.65
N GLU A 67 -7.27 -11.45 -1.07
CA GLU A 67 -8.30 -12.13 -0.27
C GLU A 67 -8.14 -13.66 -0.17
N ARG A 68 -7.34 -14.27 -1.06
CA ARG A 68 -7.25 -15.74 -1.16
C ARG A 68 -6.64 -16.40 0.07
N ARG A 69 -5.73 -15.72 0.77
CA ARG A 69 -5.02 -16.27 1.92
C ARG A 69 -4.50 -15.15 2.83
N ILE A 70 -4.70 -15.35 4.13
CA ILE A 70 -4.12 -14.53 5.19
C ILE A 70 -2.89 -15.28 5.72
N PHE A 71 -1.73 -14.63 5.67
CA PHE A 71 -0.49 -15.14 6.23
C PHE A 71 -0.25 -14.57 7.62
N THR A 72 0.44 -15.28 8.49
CA THR A 72 1.02 -14.68 9.72
C THR A 72 2.37 -14.03 9.39
N ALA A 73 2.84 -13.09 10.21
CA ALA A 73 4.16 -12.48 10.05
C ALA A 73 5.29 -13.52 9.94
N ALA A 74 5.23 -14.59 10.74
CA ALA A 74 6.20 -15.69 10.70
C ALA A 74 6.15 -16.48 9.37
N GLN A 75 4.96 -16.77 8.85
CA GLN A 75 4.81 -17.43 7.55
C GLN A 75 5.37 -16.56 6.42
N VAL A 76 5.08 -15.27 6.43
CA VAL A 76 5.62 -14.32 5.44
C VAL A 76 7.14 -14.34 5.45
N TRP A 77 7.77 -14.36 6.63
CA TRP A 77 9.22 -14.44 6.72
C TRP A 77 9.78 -15.77 6.19
N ASN A 78 9.18 -16.89 6.58
CA ASN A 78 9.63 -18.22 6.14
C ASN A 78 9.50 -18.42 4.62
N GLU A 79 8.48 -17.80 4.01
CA GLU A 79 8.19 -17.91 2.57
C GLU A 79 8.62 -16.66 1.78
N ALA A 80 9.40 -15.75 2.39
CA ALA A 80 9.64 -14.41 1.86
C ALA A 80 10.21 -14.40 0.43
N ALA A 81 11.09 -15.35 0.11
CA ALA A 81 11.69 -15.46 -1.22
C ALA A 81 10.66 -15.79 -2.31
N VAL A 82 9.64 -16.60 -1.97
CA VAL A 82 8.57 -17.00 -2.91
C VAL A 82 7.48 -15.93 -2.98
N LEU A 83 7.18 -15.28 -1.85
CA LEU A 83 6.16 -14.25 -1.77
C LEU A 83 6.65 -12.86 -2.24
N ALA A 84 7.96 -12.67 -2.43
CA ALA A 84 8.52 -11.40 -2.86
C ALA A 84 7.88 -10.94 -4.19
N GLY A 85 7.28 -9.75 -4.17
CA GLY A 85 6.57 -9.18 -5.32
C GLY A 85 5.10 -9.54 -5.40
N CYS A 86 4.62 -10.51 -4.63
CA CYS A 86 3.20 -10.84 -4.52
C CYS A 86 2.46 -9.80 -3.68
N PHE A 87 1.20 -9.57 -4.04
CA PHE A 87 0.27 -8.79 -3.24
C PHE A 87 -0.49 -9.76 -2.32
N ILE A 88 -0.26 -9.64 -1.01
CA ILE A 88 -0.72 -10.59 0.01
C ILE A 88 -1.45 -9.88 1.14
N THR A 89 -2.26 -10.63 1.88
CA THR A 89 -2.83 -10.18 3.15
C THR A 89 -2.09 -10.82 4.30
N VAL A 90 -1.72 -10.02 5.31
CA VAL A 90 -0.99 -10.46 6.48
C VAL A 90 -1.74 -10.06 7.74
N ARG A 91 -1.92 -11.03 8.64
CA ARG A 91 -2.28 -10.79 10.04
C ARG A 91 -1.01 -10.56 10.84
N MET A 92 -0.99 -9.47 11.60
CA MET A 92 0.11 -9.21 12.52
C MET A 92 -0.33 -8.53 13.81
N THR A 93 0.47 -8.71 14.86
CA THR A 93 0.43 -7.92 16.09
C THR A 93 1.55 -6.89 16.04
N VAL A 94 1.26 -5.62 16.32
CA VAL A 94 2.29 -4.59 16.38
C VAL A 94 3.16 -4.84 17.62
N GLU A 95 4.29 -5.50 17.47
CA GLU A 95 5.26 -5.72 18.56
C GLU A 95 6.14 -4.50 18.80
N LYS A 96 6.46 -3.77 17.71
CA LYS A 96 7.29 -2.58 17.78
C LYS A 96 6.76 -1.48 16.86
N ARG A 97 6.69 -0.27 17.39
CA ARG A 97 6.33 0.95 16.67
C ARG A 97 7.51 1.91 16.61
N GLU A 98 7.94 2.27 15.41
CA GLU A 98 9.08 3.18 15.21
C GLU A 98 8.68 4.33 14.28
N GLU A 99 8.83 5.57 14.77
CA GLU A 99 8.65 6.78 13.97
C GLU A 99 9.99 7.45 13.70
N ARG A 100 10.25 7.79 12.43
CA ARG A 100 11.43 8.56 12.02
C ARG A 100 11.04 9.63 11.01
N GLY A 101 10.92 10.86 11.49
CA GLY A 101 10.45 11.99 10.67
C GLY A 101 9.03 11.73 10.18
N ARG A 102 8.85 11.52 8.88
CA ARG A 102 7.55 11.19 8.28
C ARG A 102 7.32 9.69 8.10
N ARG A 103 8.27 8.83 8.43
CA ARG A 103 8.13 7.38 8.21
C ARG A 103 7.67 6.71 9.50
N LEU A 104 6.60 5.92 9.39
CA LEU A 104 6.13 5.00 10.42
C LEU A 104 6.50 3.57 10.03
N LEU A 105 7.01 2.80 10.99
CA LEU A 105 7.27 1.37 10.87
C LEU A 105 6.55 0.64 12.00
N LEU A 106 5.70 -0.31 11.64
CA LEU A 106 5.04 -1.24 12.55
C LEU A 106 5.62 -2.63 12.29
N ARG A 107 6.12 -3.33 13.31
CA ARG A 107 6.85 -4.59 13.14
C ARG A 107 6.25 -5.74 13.94
N GLU A 108 6.36 -6.93 13.38
CA GLU A 108 6.28 -8.21 14.08
C GLU A 108 7.43 -9.09 13.56
N GLY A 109 8.37 -9.44 14.44
CA GLY A 109 9.59 -10.15 14.07
C GLY A 109 10.35 -9.51 12.90
N LYS A 110 10.38 -10.22 11.76
CA LYS A 110 11.10 -9.82 10.54
C LYS A 110 10.22 -9.12 9.49
N LEU A 111 8.92 -8.99 9.76
CA LEU A 111 8.00 -8.27 8.90
C LEU A 111 7.83 -6.83 9.40
N SER A 112 7.59 -5.92 8.46
CA SER A 112 7.23 -4.54 8.77
C SER A 112 6.14 -4.01 7.84
N LEU A 113 5.22 -3.21 8.36
CA LEU A 113 4.40 -2.29 7.58
C LEU A 113 5.10 -0.94 7.56
N ALA A 114 5.24 -0.34 6.38
CA ALA A 114 5.90 0.95 6.22
C ALA A 114 4.99 1.98 5.57
N ALA A 115 4.69 3.06 6.29
CA ALA A 115 3.91 4.17 5.80
C ALA A 115 4.71 5.48 5.86
N TYR A 116 4.42 6.40 4.95
CA TYR A 116 4.90 7.78 5.01
C TYR A 116 3.73 8.72 5.27
N ARG A 117 3.93 9.67 6.19
CA ARG A 117 2.86 10.56 6.65
C ARG A 117 2.31 11.38 5.48
N SER A 118 1.03 11.19 5.26
CA SER A 118 0.21 11.78 4.22
C SER A 118 -1.25 11.76 4.66
N PRO A 119 -2.13 12.60 4.07
CA PRO A 119 -3.56 12.58 4.37
C PRO A 119 -4.18 11.19 4.30
N GLU A 120 -3.72 10.34 3.38
CA GLU A 120 -4.28 9.01 3.14
C GLU A 120 -3.84 7.95 4.16
N THR A 121 -2.83 8.26 4.98
CA THR A 121 -2.22 7.33 5.94
C THR A 121 -2.32 7.83 7.39
N GLU A 122 -2.91 9.00 7.63
CA GLU A 122 -2.87 9.68 8.92
C GLU A 122 -3.42 8.80 10.06
N ASP A 123 -4.48 8.04 9.79
CA ASP A 123 -5.10 7.11 10.76
C ASP A 123 -4.11 6.08 11.32
N LEU A 124 -3.11 5.68 10.53
CA LEU A 124 -2.11 4.68 10.93
C LEU A 124 -1.23 5.16 12.10
N TRP A 125 -1.12 6.47 12.32
CA TRP A 125 -0.37 7.02 13.45
C TRP A 125 -1.03 6.73 14.79
N SER A 126 -2.33 6.40 14.79
CA SER A 126 -3.07 6.04 16.01
C SER A 126 -2.79 4.62 16.49
N LEU A 127 -2.24 3.75 15.63
CA LEU A 127 -1.89 2.36 15.97
C LEU A 127 -0.76 2.31 17.02
N LYS A 128 -0.90 1.38 17.97
CA LYS A 128 -0.04 1.20 19.14
C LYS A 128 0.54 -0.20 19.18
N GLU A 129 1.58 -0.37 19.99
CA GLU A 129 2.09 -1.70 20.31
C GLU A 129 1.00 -2.52 21.02
N GLY A 130 0.84 -3.78 20.62
CA GLY A 130 -0.23 -4.67 21.05
C GLY A 130 -1.46 -4.69 20.13
N ASP A 131 -1.63 -3.69 19.25
CA ASP A 131 -2.74 -3.69 18.30
C ASP A 131 -2.59 -4.82 17.29
N ARG A 132 -3.72 -5.49 16.98
CA ARG A 132 -3.79 -6.53 15.94
C ARG A 132 -4.39 -5.95 14.68
N VAL A 133 -3.74 -6.21 13.55
CA VAL A 133 -4.16 -5.66 12.25
C VAL A 133 -4.07 -6.71 11.14
N LEU A 134 -4.97 -6.59 10.18
CA LEU A 134 -4.81 -7.16 8.84
C LEU A 134 -4.25 -6.08 7.92
N ALA A 135 -3.23 -6.43 7.14
CA ALA A 135 -2.62 -5.54 6.18
C ALA A 135 -2.48 -6.21 4.81
N ALA A 136 -3.00 -5.57 3.77
CA ALA A 136 -2.86 -6.01 2.39
C ALA A 136 -1.81 -5.17 1.66
N GLY A 137 -0.86 -5.80 0.99
CA GLY A 137 0.20 -5.07 0.31
C GLY A 137 1.15 -5.94 -0.49
N LYS A 138 1.95 -5.29 -1.33
CA LYS A 138 3.03 -5.96 -2.04
C LYS A 138 4.17 -6.26 -1.08
N LEU A 139 4.56 -7.53 -0.94
CA LEU A 139 5.72 -7.90 -0.15
C LEU A 139 7.00 -7.50 -0.89
N ILE A 140 7.89 -6.78 -0.20
CA ILE A 140 9.24 -6.48 -0.67
C ILE A 140 10.28 -7.02 0.31
N LEU A 141 11.40 -7.48 -0.22
CA LEU A 141 12.54 -7.89 0.60
C LEU A 141 13.35 -6.65 1.02
N THR A 142 13.86 -6.70 2.24
CA THR A 142 14.79 -5.71 2.78
C THR A 142 16.07 -6.40 3.23
N ARG A 143 17.10 -5.64 3.57
CA ARG A 143 18.38 -6.20 4.04
C ARG A 143 18.23 -7.11 5.28
N THR A 144 17.24 -6.85 6.13
CA THR A 144 17.13 -7.49 7.45
C THR A 144 15.78 -8.19 7.70
N GLY A 145 14.93 -8.29 6.68
CA GLY A 145 13.57 -8.82 6.79
C GLY A 145 12.74 -8.53 5.55
N CYS A 146 11.43 -8.34 5.71
CA CYS A 146 10.51 -7.98 4.64
C CYS A 146 9.60 -6.82 5.05
N GLU A 147 9.02 -6.15 4.06
CA GLU A 147 8.22 -4.95 4.26
C GLU A 147 6.99 -4.97 3.35
N LEU A 148 5.85 -4.51 3.86
CA LEU A 148 4.66 -4.15 3.10
C LEU A 148 4.57 -2.62 3.08
N PRO A 149 4.79 -1.97 1.93
CA PRO A 149 4.54 -0.53 1.79
C PRO A 149 3.04 -0.24 1.86
N ILE A 150 2.67 0.71 2.72
CA ILE A 150 1.30 1.17 2.94
C ILE A 150 1.18 2.61 2.42
N VAL A 151 0.33 2.79 1.41
CA VAL A 151 0.06 4.10 0.77
C VAL A 151 -1.27 4.70 1.21
N SER A 152 -2.13 3.92 1.86
CA SER A 152 -3.42 4.37 2.40
C SER A 152 -3.87 3.49 3.56
N SER A 153 -4.65 4.05 4.49
CA SER A 153 -5.36 3.29 5.53
C SER A 153 -6.30 2.23 4.94
N LEU A 154 -6.71 2.34 3.67
CA LEU A 154 -7.48 1.29 2.97
C LEU A 154 -6.75 -0.07 2.92
N GLN A 155 -5.43 -0.10 3.07
CA GLN A 155 -4.67 -1.36 3.12
C GLN A 155 -4.67 -2.01 4.50
N VAL A 156 -5.08 -1.31 5.55
CA VAL A 156 -4.96 -1.77 6.93
C VAL A 156 -6.33 -1.73 7.62
N SER A 157 -6.71 -2.82 8.28
CA SER A 157 -7.90 -2.87 9.12
C SER A 157 -7.56 -3.50 10.47
N GLY A 158 -8.33 -3.17 11.51
CA GLY A 158 -8.23 -3.89 12.78
C GLY A 158 -8.57 -5.37 12.59
N ASP A 159 -7.86 -6.24 13.32
CA ASP A 159 -8.17 -7.66 13.38
C ASP A 159 -8.83 -7.98 14.71
N SER A 160 -10.14 -8.24 14.68
CA SER A 160 -10.94 -8.57 15.87
C SER A 160 -10.81 -10.04 16.30
N GLY A 161 -9.90 -10.81 15.68
CA GLY A 161 -9.68 -12.25 15.90
C GLY A 161 -8.50 -12.58 16.81
#